data_AF-A0A2G2Z8S4-F1
#
_entry.id   AF-A0A2G2Z8S4-F1
#
_cell.length_a   1.000
_cell.length_b   1.000
_cell.length_c   1.000
_cell.angle_alpha   90.00
_cell.angle_beta   90.00
_cell.angle_gamma   90.00
#
_symmetry.space_group_name_H-M   'P 1'
#
loop_
_entity.id
_entity.type
_entity.pdbx_description
1 polymer ?
#
loop_
_entity_poly.entity_id
_entity_poly.type
_entity_poly.pdbx_seq_one_letter_code
_entity_poly.pdbx_strand_id
1 'polypeptide(L)'
;MFSFTSMSGKVDVSVNQSHGPRTFKLSGQNYHQIGSLLPPEGSNPKFTQLYIYDTGNKVKNRIHAVRRGQNVSKLHTEIISDLKQMLDEHNVLAKTFIMATDLF
;
A
#
# COMPACT_ATOMS: atom_id res chain seq x y z
N MET A 1 1.28 -3.24 0.33
CA MET A 1 -0.11 -3.61 0.70
C MET A 1 -0.54 -2.98 2.03
N PHE A 2 0.26 -3.11 3.09
CA PHE A 2 -0.06 -2.61 4.45
C PHE A 2 0.85 -1.46 4.93
N SER A 3 1.53 -0.79 3.99
CA SER A 3 2.37 0.35 4.34
C SER A 3 1.51 1.61 4.42
N PHE A 4 1.79 2.47 5.40
CA PHE A 4 1.19 3.80 5.51
C PHE A 4 1.85 4.79 4.56
N THR A 5 3.16 4.69 4.36
CA THR A 5 3.90 5.60 3.48
C THR A 5 4.52 4.85 2.31
N SER A 6 4.78 5.58 1.23
CA SER A 6 5.61 5.08 0.15
C SER A 6 7.09 5.31 0.46
N MET A 7 7.94 4.45 -0.08
CA MET A 7 9.38 4.68 -0.10
C MET A 7 9.69 5.50 -1.34
N SER A 8 10.30 6.67 -1.14
CA SER A 8 10.70 7.57 -2.21
C SER A 8 12.21 7.76 -2.21
N GLY A 9 12.76 8.05 -3.38
CA GLY A 9 14.18 8.08 -3.63
C GLY A 9 14.51 7.68 -5.07
N LYS A 10 15.79 7.77 -5.43
CA LYS A 10 16.24 7.42 -6.78
C LYS A 10 16.44 5.90 -6.87
N VAL A 11 15.53 5.23 -7.56
CA VAL A 11 15.60 3.79 -7.84
C VAL A 11 16.42 3.56 -9.12
N ASP A 12 17.51 2.84 -8.98
CA ASP A 12 18.29 2.28 -10.06
C ASP A 12 17.86 0.83 -10.32
N VAL A 13 17.29 0.60 -11.50
CA VAL A 13 16.80 -0.70 -11.95
C VAL A 13 17.78 -1.43 -12.87
N SER A 14 18.90 -0.79 -13.26
CA SER A 14 19.89 -1.38 -14.17
C SER A 14 20.61 -2.59 -13.56
N VAL A 15 20.50 -2.77 -12.25
CA VAL A 15 21.05 -3.92 -11.50
C VAL A 15 20.38 -5.26 -11.84
N ASN A 16 19.26 -5.28 -12.57
CA ASN A 16 18.55 -6.52 -12.97
C ASN A 16 19.01 -7.11 -14.31
N GLN A 17 20.23 -6.82 -14.77
CA GLN A 17 20.74 -7.29 -16.07
C GLN A 17 21.27 -8.72 -16.05
N SER A 18 21.48 -9.30 -14.86
CA SER A 18 21.97 -10.67 -14.70
C SER A 18 20.87 -11.66 -14.35
N HIS A 19 21.15 -12.95 -14.55
CA HIS A 19 20.28 -14.03 -14.08
C HIS A 19 20.38 -14.12 -12.56
N GLY A 20 19.38 -13.61 -11.87
CA GLY A 20 19.31 -13.63 -10.40
C GLY A 20 17.97 -13.09 -9.89
N PRO A 21 17.72 -13.17 -8.57
CA PRO A 21 16.52 -12.62 -7.97
C PRO A 21 16.39 -11.13 -8.27
N ARG A 22 15.16 -10.70 -8.59
CA ARG A 22 14.87 -9.29 -8.90
C ARG A 22 15.29 -8.39 -7.75
N THR A 23 16.22 -7.49 -8.02
CA THR A 23 16.83 -6.59 -7.05
C THR A 23 16.64 -5.15 -7.51
N PHE A 24 16.52 -4.20 -6.60
CA PHE A 24 16.51 -2.78 -6.96
C PHE A 24 17.49 -2.04 -6.05
N LYS A 25 18.19 -1.05 -6.61
CA LYS A 25 19.15 -0.25 -5.87
C LYS A 25 18.55 1.12 -5.59
N LEU A 26 18.62 1.57 -4.34
CA LEU A 26 18.25 2.93 -3.96
C LEU A 26 19.52 3.76 -3.77
N SER A 27 19.49 5.02 -4.17
CA SER A 27 20.66 5.92 -4.07
C SER A 27 20.26 7.35 -3.72
N GLY A 28 21.21 8.09 -3.15
CA GLY A 28 21.01 9.47 -2.72
C GLY A 28 20.26 9.58 -1.39
N GLN A 29 19.48 10.64 -1.24
CA GLN A 29 18.60 10.84 -0.08
C GLN A 29 17.30 10.07 -0.28
N ASN A 30 17.00 9.15 0.64
CA ASN A 30 15.75 8.40 0.68
C ASN A 30 14.85 9.00 1.75
N TYR A 31 13.55 9.04 1.47
CA TYR A 31 12.57 9.58 2.40
C TYR A 31 11.28 8.76 2.32
N HIS A 32 10.54 8.76 3.43
CA HIS A 32 9.16 8.29 3.43
C HIS A 32 8.28 9.39 2.87
N GLN A 33 7.47 9.05 1.88
CA GLN A 33 6.54 9.98 1.27
C GLN A 33 5.11 9.56 1.62
N ILE A 34 4.45 10.43 2.38
CA ILE A 34 3.01 10.39 2.60
C ILE A 34 2.34 11.15 1.45
N GLY A 35 1.48 10.46 0.70
CA GLY A 35 0.72 11.07 -0.39
C GLY A 35 -0.48 11.87 0.11
N SER A 36 -1.36 12.28 -0.81
CA SER A 36 -2.65 12.88 -0.46
C SER A 36 -3.48 11.93 0.43
N LEU A 37 -4.31 12.49 1.31
CA LEU A 37 -5.16 11.69 2.21
C LEU A 37 -6.26 10.94 1.45
N LEU A 38 -6.79 11.55 0.38
CA LEU A 38 -7.74 10.94 -0.55
C LEU A 38 -7.07 10.64 -1.90
N PRO A 39 -7.49 9.57 -2.60
CA PRO A 39 -7.03 9.33 -3.95
C PRO A 39 -7.47 10.49 -4.87
N PRO A 40 -6.59 10.96 -5.77
CA PRO A 40 -6.99 11.83 -6.87
C PRO A 40 -8.15 11.23 -7.67
N GLU A 41 -8.95 12.09 -8.30
CA GLU A 41 -10.10 11.66 -9.11
C GLU A 41 -9.71 10.62 -10.16
N GLY A 42 -10.51 9.55 -10.27
CA GLY A 42 -10.27 8.43 -11.19
C GLY A 42 -9.09 7.51 -10.83
N SER A 43 -8.40 7.75 -9.70
CA SER A 43 -7.26 6.93 -9.28
C SER A 43 -7.63 5.94 -8.17
N ASN A 44 -6.90 4.81 -8.13
CA ASN A 44 -7.07 3.82 -7.07
C ASN A 44 -6.32 4.22 -5.79
N PRO A 45 -6.91 3.95 -4.60
CA PRO A 45 -6.28 4.26 -3.33
C PRO A 45 -4.97 3.48 -3.13
N LYS A 46 -3.97 4.12 -2.50
CA LYS A 46 -2.65 3.55 -2.19
C LYS A 46 -2.18 3.98 -0.79
N PHE A 47 -1.32 3.15 -0.19
CA PHE A 47 -0.67 3.45 1.10
C PHE A 47 -1.67 3.83 2.22
N THR A 48 -1.53 4.99 2.86
CA THR A 48 -2.47 5.53 3.87
C THR A 48 -3.92 5.54 3.40
N GLN A 49 -4.17 5.81 2.12
CA GLN A 49 -5.52 5.87 1.56
C GLN A 49 -6.25 4.52 1.69
N LEU A 50 -5.53 3.40 1.78
CA LEU A 50 -6.11 2.05 1.99
C LEU A 50 -6.68 1.84 3.42
N TYR A 51 -6.47 2.80 4.31
CA TYR A 51 -7.03 2.82 5.65
C TYR A 51 -8.23 3.77 5.74
N ILE A 52 -8.22 4.86 4.97
CA ILE A 52 -9.21 5.94 5.06
C ILE A 52 -10.31 5.82 3.99
N TYR A 53 -9.94 5.53 2.75
CA TYR A 53 -10.87 5.56 1.61
C TYR A 53 -11.72 4.29 1.50
N ASP A 54 -13.02 4.46 1.27
CA ASP A 54 -14.04 3.42 1.03
C ASP A 54 -13.89 2.21 1.96
N THR A 55 -14.41 2.38 3.18
CA THR A 55 -14.23 1.41 4.25
C THR A 55 -14.88 0.05 3.97
N GLY A 56 -15.91 0.01 3.11
CA GLY A 56 -16.61 -1.23 2.71
C GLY A 56 -15.81 -2.12 1.77
N ASN A 57 -14.85 -1.57 1.01
CA ASN A 57 -14.08 -2.32 0.00
C ASN A 57 -12.58 -2.41 0.31
N LYS A 58 -12.14 -2.21 1.57
CA LYS A 58 -10.70 -2.19 1.95
C LYS A 58 -9.89 -3.38 1.45
N VAL A 59 -10.41 -4.61 1.51
CA VAL A 59 -9.69 -5.82 1.02
C VAL A 59 -9.53 -5.78 -0.51
N LYS A 60 -10.59 -5.43 -1.25
CA LYS A 60 -10.54 -5.28 -2.72
C LYS A 60 -9.57 -4.17 -3.13
N ASN A 61 -9.62 -3.04 -2.44
CA ASN A 61 -8.73 -1.90 -2.67
C ASN A 61 -7.25 -2.30 -2.43
N ARG A 62 -6.96 -3.08 -1.38
CA ARG A 62 -5.61 -3.60 -1.10
C ARG A 62 -5.11 -4.57 -2.16
N ILE A 63 -5.96 -5.46 -2.65
CA ILE A 63 -5.64 -6.38 -3.75
C ILE A 63 -5.33 -5.58 -5.02
N HIS A 64 -6.17 -4.61 -5.36
CA HIS A 64 -5.99 -3.77 -6.54
C HIS A 64 -4.69 -2.94 -6.48
N ALA A 65 -4.38 -2.36 -5.32
CA ALA A 65 -3.17 -1.57 -5.10
C ALA A 65 -1.87 -2.36 -5.32
N VAL A 66 -1.88 -3.67 -5.05
CA VAL A 66 -0.72 -4.55 -5.29
C VAL A 66 -0.66 -5.04 -6.74
N ARG A 67 -1.82 -5.38 -7.31
CA ARG A 67 -1.90 -5.88 -8.69
C ARG A 67 -1.57 -4.84 -9.74
N ARG A 68 -1.68 -3.53 -9.44
CA ARG A 68 -1.50 -2.45 -10.42
C ARG A 68 -2.30 -2.69 -11.73
N GLY A 69 -3.48 -3.30 -11.62
CA GLY A 69 -4.32 -3.67 -12.77
C GLY A 69 -3.91 -4.94 -13.54
N GLN A 70 -2.90 -5.69 -13.10
CA GLN A 70 -2.46 -6.93 -13.74
C GLN A 70 -3.13 -8.19 -13.14
N ASN A 71 -3.33 -9.20 -13.98
CA ASN A 71 -3.72 -10.56 -13.55
C ASN A 71 -2.54 -11.29 -12.88
N VAL A 72 -2.13 -10.79 -11.71
CA VAL A 72 -1.22 -11.53 -10.82
C VAL A 72 -2.00 -12.73 -10.27
N SER A 73 -1.35 -13.87 -10.02
CA SER A 73 -1.92 -15.08 -9.40
C SER A 73 -2.87 -14.81 -8.22
N LYS A 74 -3.72 -15.80 -7.88
CA LYS A 74 -4.70 -15.69 -6.79
C LYS A 74 -4.00 -15.30 -5.48
N LEU A 75 -4.08 -14.01 -5.13
CA LEU A 75 -3.77 -13.57 -3.78
C LEU A 75 -4.81 -14.20 -2.86
N HIS A 76 -4.35 -14.83 -1.78
CA HIS A 76 -5.22 -15.41 -0.75
C HIS A 76 -5.94 -14.29 -0.02
N THR A 77 -7.22 -14.14 -0.32
CA THR A 77 -8.11 -13.13 0.26
C THR A 77 -8.19 -13.26 1.78
N GLU A 78 -8.09 -14.48 2.28
CA GLU A 78 -8.16 -14.83 3.70
C GLU A 78 -6.96 -14.21 4.44
N ILE A 79 -5.74 -14.43 3.95
CA ILE A 79 -4.51 -13.87 4.55
C ILE A 79 -4.55 -12.34 4.59
N ILE A 80 -5.07 -11.71 3.52
CA ILE A 80 -5.19 -10.25 3.48
C ILE A 80 -6.19 -9.75 4.52
N SER A 81 -7.29 -10.48 4.71
CA SER A 81 -8.30 -10.19 5.73
C SER A 81 -7.72 -10.32 7.13
N ASP A 82 -7.03 -11.42 7.42
CA ASP A 82 -6.44 -11.69 8.74
C ASP A 82 -5.38 -10.65 9.10
N LEU A 83 -4.48 -10.33 8.16
CA LEU A 83 -3.46 -9.29 8.36
C LEU A 83 -4.09 -7.92 8.55
N LYS A 84 -5.17 -7.61 7.82
CA LYS A 84 -5.91 -6.37 8.01
C LYS A 84 -6.52 -6.33 9.41
N GLN A 85 -7.20 -7.38 9.84
CA GLN A 85 -7.84 -7.46 11.15
C GLN A 85 -6.83 -7.28 12.27
N MET A 86 -5.71 -8.02 12.22
CA MET A 86 -4.62 -7.89 13.19
C MET A 86 -4.10 -6.45 13.27
N LEU A 87 -3.93 -5.76 12.13
CA LEU A 87 -3.49 -4.36 12.12
C LEU A 87 -4.56 -3.42 12.70
N ASP A 88 -5.82 -3.61 12.36
CA ASP A 88 -6.91 -2.78 12.89
C ASP A 88 -7.03 -2.95 14.42
N GLU A 89 -6.80 -4.16 14.95
CA GLU A 89 -6.89 -4.48 16.37
C GLU A 89 -5.68 -3.99 17.19
N HIS A 90 -4.46 -4.04 16.63
CA HIS A 90 -3.24 -3.81 17.41
C HIS A 90 -2.44 -2.59 16.99
N ASN A 91 -2.55 -2.11 15.75
CA ASN A 91 -1.73 -1.00 15.26
C ASN A 91 -2.39 0.35 15.58
N VAL A 92 -1.78 1.13 16.48
CA VAL A 92 -2.28 2.45 16.88
C VAL A 92 -2.44 3.41 15.68
N LEU A 93 -1.52 3.36 14.70
CA LEU A 93 -1.62 4.20 13.51
C LEU A 93 -2.81 3.78 12.65
N ALA A 94 -3.05 2.47 12.46
CA ALA A 94 -4.22 1.99 11.74
C ALA A 94 -5.50 2.51 12.39
N LYS A 95 -5.59 2.44 13.73
CA LYS A 95 -6.72 2.99 14.48
C LYS A 95 -6.87 4.49 14.29
N THR A 96 -5.79 5.27 14.36
CA THR A 96 -5.83 6.72 14.13
C THR A 96 -6.35 7.06 12.74
N PHE A 97 -5.87 6.39 11.69
CA PHE A 97 -6.32 6.60 10.33
C PHE A 97 -7.76 6.13 10.10
N ILE A 98 -8.21 5.07 10.79
CA ILE A 98 -9.60 4.62 10.74
C ILE A 98 -10.52 5.61 11.47
N MET A 99 -10.17 6.07 12.68
CA MET A 99 -10.99 7.07 13.37
C MET A 99 -11.12 8.37 12.56
N ALA A 100 -10.07 8.73 11.80
CA ALA A 100 -10.14 9.87 10.91
C ALA A 100 -11.16 9.69 9.76
N THR A 101 -11.61 8.47 9.42
CA THR A 101 -12.67 8.28 8.42
C THR A 101 -14.00 8.79 8.88
N ASP A 102 -14.28 8.75 10.18
CA ASP A 102 -15.57 9.18 10.73
C ASP A 102 -15.70 10.72 10.76
N LEU A 103 -14.62 11.42 10.42
CA LEU A 103 -14.55 12.88 10.35
C LEU A 103 -14.81 13.43 8.94
N PHE A 104 -14.96 12.57 7.92
CA PHE A 104 -15.16 12.94 6.51
C PHE A 104 -16.34 12.20 5.91
#